data_AF-A0A6P1CWE6-F1
#
_entry.id   AF-A0A6P1CWE6-F1
#
_cell.length_a   1.000
_cell.length_b   1.000
_cell.length_c   1.000
_cell.angle_alpha   90.00
_cell.angle_beta   90.00
_cell.angle_gamma   90.00
#
_symmetry.space_group_name_H-M   'P 1'
#
loop_
_entity.id
_entity.type
_entity.pdbx_description
1 polymer ?
#
loop_
_entity_poly.entity_id
_entity_poly.type
_entity_poly.pdbx_seq_one_letter_code
_entity_poly.pdbx_strand_id
1 'polypeptide(L)'
;ARYRALRRIAAERRVTPNAILFEAFTAALHSIGAGDHFAITVPRTHRPAPVSDEIEVLGNFTRLSVCTADYRAQQPGSPAAVYAAHEQLRRAAGAATDATGDLATARSGDPGGYPVVFTSTLGMGRNLAPGVGSDALV
;
A
#
# COMPACT_ATOMS: atom_id res chain seq x y z
N ALA A 1 16.96 4.44 14.71
CA ALA A 1 17.92 4.67 13.61
C ALA A 1 17.41 4.19 12.24
N ARG A 2 17.08 2.90 12.08
CA ARG A 2 16.68 2.28 10.79
C ARG A 2 15.54 2.99 10.05
N TYR A 3 14.44 3.32 10.74
CA TYR A 3 13.32 4.04 10.11
C TYR A 3 13.69 5.46 9.63
N ARG A 4 14.56 6.17 10.36
CA ARG A 4 15.02 7.51 9.93
C ARG A 4 15.85 7.41 8.64
N ALA A 5 16.71 6.39 8.53
CA ALA A 5 17.48 6.13 7.32
C ALA A 5 16.55 5.80 6.14
N LEU A 6 15.55 4.93 6.34
CA LEU A 6 14.57 4.61 5.31
C LEU A 6 13.81 5.85 4.82
N ARG A 7 13.36 6.72 5.75
CA ARG A 7 12.70 7.98 5.40
C ARG A 7 13.60 8.92 4.59
N ARG A 8 14.87 9.00 4.96
CA ARG A 8 15.86 9.82 4.22
C ARG A 8 16.03 9.31 2.79
N ILE A 9 16.23 8.00 2.62
CA ILE A 9 16.37 7.36 1.30
C ILE A 9 15.10 7.57 0.46
N ALA A 10 13.92 7.42 1.07
CA ALA A 10 12.64 7.65 0.40
C ALA A 10 12.51 9.10 -0.10
N ALA A 11 12.87 10.07 0.74
CA ALA A 11 12.84 11.49 0.39
C ALA A 11 13.83 11.83 -0.74
N GLU A 12 15.07 11.35 -0.67
CA GLU A 12 16.09 11.52 -1.72
C GLU A 12 15.62 10.98 -3.07
N ARG A 13 14.84 9.90 -3.06
CA ARG A 13 14.28 9.26 -4.26
C ARG A 13 12.88 9.75 -4.64
N ARG A 14 12.31 10.72 -3.91
CA ARG A 14 10.95 11.26 -4.10
C ARG A 14 9.87 10.16 -4.14
N VAL A 15 9.99 9.17 -3.28
CA VAL A 15 9.01 8.08 -3.09
C VAL A 15 8.61 7.97 -1.62
N THR A 16 7.59 7.17 -1.31
CA THR A 16 7.22 6.90 0.10
C THR A 16 8.08 5.78 0.71
N PRO A 17 8.26 5.77 2.05
CA PRO A 17 8.88 4.62 2.73
C PRO A 17 8.14 3.30 2.48
N ASN A 18 6.80 3.35 2.34
CA ASN A 18 5.99 2.19 2.02
C ASN A 18 6.26 1.66 0.62
N ALA A 19 6.61 2.50 -0.36
CA ALA A 19 7.00 2.04 -1.69
C ALA A 19 8.30 1.23 -1.68
N ILE A 20 9.31 1.66 -0.91
CA ILE A 20 10.56 0.91 -0.75
C ILE A 20 10.29 -0.45 -0.11
N LEU A 21 9.43 -0.49 0.91
CA LEU A 21 9.10 -1.74 1.59
C LEU A 21 8.21 -2.66 0.76
N PHE A 22 7.27 -2.10 0.01
CA PHE A 22 6.43 -2.85 -0.91
C PHE A 22 7.28 -3.49 -2.02
N GLU A 23 8.23 -2.73 -2.59
CA GLU A 23 9.16 -3.27 -3.59
C GLU A 23 10.05 -4.37 -3.01
N ALA A 24 10.63 -4.16 -1.82
CA ALA A 24 11.45 -5.18 -1.16
C ALA A 24 10.62 -6.44 -0.82
N PHE A 25 9.35 -6.26 -0.43
CA PHE A 25 8.42 -7.35 -0.19
C PHE A 25 8.12 -8.14 -1.47
N THR A 26 7.80 -7.46 -2.57
CA THR A 26 7.55 -8.13 -3.86
C THR A 26 8.81 -8.79 -4.42
N ALA A 27 9.99 -8.19 -4.22
CA ALA A 27 11.26 -8.77 -4.64
C ALA A 27 11.55 -10.08 -3.90
N ALA A 28 11.24 -10.13 -2.60
CA ALA A 28 11.36 -11.34 -1.80
C ALA A 28 10.39 -12.44 -2.25
N LEU A 29 9.15 -12.08 -2.62
CA LEU A 29 8.19 -13.05 -3.17
C LEU A 29 8.64 -13.59 -4.52
N HIS A 30 9.15 -12.71 -5.39
CA HIS A 30 9.74 -13.10 -6.67
C HIS A 30 10.90 -14.09 -6.47
N SER A 31 11.80 -13.82 -5.52
CA SER A 31 12.96 -14.70 -5.27
C SER A 31 12.60 -16.07 -4.68
N ILE A 32 11.38 -16.27 -4.18
CA ILE A 32 10.88 -17.56 -3.69
C ILE A 32 9.87 -18.22 -4.64
N GLY A 33 9.74 -17.71 -5.87
CA GLY A 33 8.97 -18.37 -6.93
C GLY A 33 7.57 -17.81 -7.19
N ALA A 34 7.26 -16.57 -6.79
CA ALA A 34 6.00 -15.92 -7.16
C ALA A 34 5.89 -15.57 -8.66
N GLY A 35 6.98 -15.74 -9.43
CA GLY A 35 7.08 -15.40 -10.85
C GLY A 35 7.43 -13.93 -11.10
N ASP A 36 7.39 -13.52 -12.37
CA ASP A 36 7.82 -12.17 -12.78
C ASP A 36 6.69 -11.15 -12.79
N HIS A 37 5.44 -11.59 -12.74
CA HIS A 37 4.27 -10.72 -12.80
C HIS A 37 3.15 -11.31 -11.94
N PHE A 38 2.85 -10.64 -10.83
CA PHE A 38 1.87 -11.10 -9.85
C PHE A 38 1.26 -9.90 -9.11
N ALA A 39 0.10 -10.11 -8.49
CA ALA A 39 -0.58 -9.06 -7.77
C ALA A 39 -0.67 -9.33 -6.26
N ILE A 40 -0.70 -8.23 -5.51
CA ILE A 40 -0.71 -8.17 -4.06
C ILE A 40 -1.94 -7.39 -3.62
N THR A 41 -2.68 -7.94 -2.67
CA THR A 41 -3.80 -7.23 -2.06
C THR A 41 -3.24 -6.22 -1.05
N VAL A 42 -3.68 -4.97 -1.14
CA VAL A 42 -3.28 -3.87 -0.24
C VAL A 42 -4.52 -3.30 0.44
N PRO A 43 -4.72 -3.54 1.75
CA PRO A 43 -5.78 -2.92 2.52
C PRO A 43 -5.49 -1.44 2.73
N ARG A 44 -6.51 -0.60 2.60
CA ARG A 44 -6.39 0.83 2.85
C ARG A 44 -7.59 1.39 3.57
N THR A 45 -7.33 2.46 4.32
CA THR A 45 -8.36 3.24 4.97
C THR A 45 -9.09 4.11 3.94
N HIS A 46 -10.40 3.96 3.88
CA HIS A 46 -11.33 4.82 3.17
C HIS A 46 -12.38 5.30 4.17
N ARG A 47 -12.00 6.31 4.98
CA ARG A 47 -12.93 6.99 5.88
C ARG A 47 -13.57 8.13 5.09
N PRO A 48 -14.90 8.10 4.84
CA PRO A 48 -15.60 9.23 4.25
C PRO A 48 -15.45 10.47 5.13
N ALA A 49 -15.65 11.66 4.54
CA ALA A 49 -15.72 12.88 5.33
C ALA A 49 -16.78 12.72 6.44
N PRO A 50 -16.47 13.12 7.68
CA PRO A 50 -17.43 13.03 8.76
C PRO A 50 -18.64 13.92 8.45
N VAL A 51 -19.82 13.49 8.91
CA VAL A 51 -21.07 14.28 8.78
C VAL A 51 -21.03 15.52 9.70
N SER A 52 -20.29 15.43 10.81
CA SER A 52 -19.95 16.51 11.75
C SER A 52 -18.66 16.15 12.48
N ASP A 53 -17.84 17.14 12.83
CA ASP A 53 -16.59 16.97 13.59
C ASP A 53 -16.82 16.46 15.03
N GLU A 54 -18.06 16.58 15.53
CA GLU A 54 -18.44 16.14 16.88
C GLU A 54 -18.83 14.65 16.94
N ILE A 55 -18.96 13.98 15.79
CA ILE A 55 -19.45 12.60 15.71
C ILE A 55 -18.34 11.68 15.23
N GLU A 56 -17.74 10.94 16.17
CA GLU A 56 -16.84 9.85 15.84
C GLU A 56 -17.62 8.55 15.62
N VAL A 57 -17.56 8.03 14.39
CA VAL A 57 -18.19 6.74 14.03
C VAL A 57 -17.17 5.61 14.07
N LEU A 58 -17.51 4.56 14.82
CA LEU A 58 -16.84 3.26 14.78
C LEU A 58 -17.41 2.43 13.63
N GLY A 59 -16.54 1.83 12.83
CA GLY A 59 -16.96 1.01 11.70
C GLY A 59 -15.78 0.46 10.90
N ASN A 60 -16.06 -0.46 9.98
CA ASN A 60 -15.08 -0.94 9.02
C ASN A 60 -14.95 0.06 7.87
N PHE A 61 -13.85 0.81 7.88
CA PHE A 61 -13.48 1.73 6.80
C PHE A 61 -12.35 1.17 5.93
N THR A 62 -12.07 -0.13 6.00
CA THR A 62 -11.05 -0.76 5.16
C THR A 62 -11.64 -1.13 3.80
N ARG A 63 -11.03 -0.61 2.74
CA ARG A 63 -11.22 -1.08 1.37
C ARG A 63 -9.98 -1.83 0.91
N LEU A 64 -10.15 -2.79 0.01
CA LEU A 64 -9.05 -3.50 -0.62
C LEU A 64 -8.74 -2.91 -2.00
N SER A 65 -7.46 -2.91 -2.34
CA SER A 65 -6.99 -2.63 -3.70
C SER A 65 -5.97 -3.67 -4.10
N VAL A 66 -5.76 -3.79 -5.42
CA VAL A 66 -4.74 -4.67 -5.99
C VAL A 66 -3.61 -3.81 -6.51
N CYS A 67 -2.39 -4.16 -6.11
CA CYS A 67 -1.16 -3.61 -6.67
C CYS A 67 -0.43 -4.72 -7.40
N THR A 68 0.20 -4.41 -8.52
CA THR A 68 0.91 -5.40 -9.33
C THR A 68 2.42 -5.18 -9.26
N ALA A 69 3.17 -6.27 -9.06
CA ALA A 69 4.61 -6.31 -9.30
C ALA A 69 4.86 -6.85 -10.71
N ASP A 70 5.70 -6.16 -11.48
CA ASP A 70 6.10 -6.58 -12.83
C ASP A 70 7.61 -6.45 -12.99
N TYR A 71 8.31 -7.56 -12.77
CA TYR A 71 9.75 -7.70 -12.91
C TYR A 71 10.19 -8.13 -14.32
N ARG A 72 9.26 -8.27 -15.27
CA ARG A 72 9.61 -8.42 -16.69
C ARG A 72 10.16 -7.11 -17.26
N ALA A 73 9.69 -5.99 -16.73
CA ALA A 73 10.06 -4.64 -17.16
C ALA A 73 11.17 -4.01 -16.30
N GLN A 74 11.37 -4.49 -15.07
CA GLN A 74 12.26 -3.85 -14.09
C GLN A 74 13.07 -4.90 -13.33
N GLN A 75 14.35 -4.61 -13.07
CA GLN A 75 15.14 -5.45 -12.16
C GLN A 75 14.71 -5.23 -10.70
N PRO A 76 14.46 -6.29 -9.91
CA PRO A 76 14.26 -6.19 -8.46
C PRO A 76 15.34 -5.33 -7.76
N GLY A 77 14.92 -4.49 -6.81
CA GLY A 77 15.78 -3.56 -6.07
C GLY A 77 16.27 -2.34 -6.85
N SER A 78 15.98 -2.24 -8.15
CA SER A 78 16.36 -1.07 -8.95
C SER A 78 15.55 0.18 -8.57
N PRO A 79 16.09 1.40 -8.80
CA PRO A 79 15.32 2.63 -8.60
C PRO A 79 14.00 2.65 -9.40
N ALA A 80 13.99 2.06 -10.60
CA ALA A 80 12.80 1.99 -11.44
C ALA A 80 11.74 1.03 -10.87
N ALA A 81 12.14 -0.11 -10.30
CA ALA A 81 11.24 -1.00 -9.58
C ALA A 81 10.60 -0.30 -8.36
N VAL A 82 11.39 0.45 -7.59
CA VAL A 82 10.88 1.21 -6.43
C VAL A 82 9.91 2.31 -6.88
N TYR A 83 10.18 2.98 -8.00
CA TYR A 83 9.27 3.98 -8.55
C TYR A 83 7.97 3.35 -9.07
N ALA A 84 8.05 2.19 -9.74
CA ALA A 84 6.87 1.45 -10.16
C ALA A 84 6.01 1.02 -8.97
N ALA A 85 6.62 0.50 -7.91
CA ALA A 85 5.96 0.21 -6.63
C ALA A 85 5.29 1.45 -6.01
N HIS A 86 5.96 2.60 -6.05
CA HIS A 86 5.40 3.85 -5.57
C HIS A 86 4.13 4.24 -6.34
N GLU A 87 4.18 4.14 -7.67
CA GLU A 87 3.05 4.44 -8.54
C GLU A 87 1.88 3.47 -8.35
N GLN A 88 2.14 2.18 -8.11
CA GLN A 88 1.11 1.20 -7.76
C GLN A 88 0.41 1.58 -6.45
N LEU A 89 1.19 1.86 -5.40
CA LEU A 89 0.63 2.30 -4.11
C LEU A 89 -0.09 3.65 -4.21
N ARG A 90 0.37 4.59 -5.04
CA ARG A 90 -0.27 5.89 -5.26
C ARG A 90 -1.60 5.73 -6.00
N ARG A 91 -1.63 4.91 -7.05
CA ARG A 91 -2.87 4.59 -7.78
C ARG A 91 -3.86 3.88 -6.90
N ALA A 92 -3.37 2.90 -6.13
CA ALA A 92 -4.15 2.29 -5.08
C ALA A 92 -4.71 3.42 -4.21
N ALA A 93 -3.88 4.21 -3.52
CA ALA A 93 -4.25 5.33 -2.64
C ALA A 93 -5.40 6.20 -3.13
N GLY A 94 -5.35 6.64 -4.39
CA GLY A 94 -6.35 7.50 -5.02
C GLY A 94 -7.54 6.78 -5.67
N ALA A 95 -7.57 5.45 -5.72
CA ALA A 95 -8.65 4.72 -6.35
C ALA A 95 -9.99 4.96 -5.63
N ALA A 96 -10.97 5.49 -6.36
CA ALA A 96 -12.35 5.60 -5.91
C ALA A 96 -13.06 4.24 -5.89
N THR A 97 -12.60 3.31 -6.73
CA THR A 97 -13.14 1.96 -6.90
C THR A 97 -12.73 1.05 -5.76
N ASP A 98 -13.69 0.28 -5.25
CA ASP A 98 -13.50 -0.70 -4.19
C ASP A 98 -13.40 -2.10 -4.80
N ALA A 99 -12.23 -2.74 -4.68
CA ALA A 99 -12.03 -4.11 -5.17
C ALA A 99 -12.46 -5.17 -4.15
N THR A 100 -13.01 -4.78 -2.99
CA THR A 100 -13.31 -5.71 -1.88
C THR A 100 -14.31 -6.80 -2.29
N GLY A 101 -15.36 -6.46 -3.04
CA GLY A 101 -16.36 -7.43 -3.51
C GLY A 101 -15.78 -8.41 -4.53
N ASP A 102 -15.02 -7.91 -5.50
CA ASP A 102 -14.37 -8.72 -6.52
C ASP A 102 -13.33 -9.68 -5.91
N LEU A 103 -12.53 -9.17 -4.96
CA LEU A 103 -11.53 -9.97 -4.23
C LEU A 103 -12.17 -11.01 -3.31
N ALA A 104 -13.30 -10.69 -2.67
CA ALA A 104 -14.05 -11.64 -1.87
C ALA A 104 -14.59 -12.78 -2.76
N THR A 105 -15.13 -12.44 -3.92
CA THR A 105 -15.66 -13.40 -4.89
C THR A 105 -14.57 -14.29 -5.46
N ALA A 106 -13.41 -13.72 -5.83
CA ALA A 106 -12.26 -14.47 -6.34
C ALA A 106 -11.72 -15.49 -5.31
N ARG A 107 -11.79 -15.17 -4.01
CA ARG A 107 -11.35 -16.10 -2.95
C ARG A 107 -12.30 -17.27 -2.70
N SER A 108 -13.57 -17.14 -3.07
CA SER A 108 -14.61 -18.14 -2.75
C SER A 108 -14.75 -19.25 -3.80
N GLY A 109 -14.08 -19.18 -4.96
CA GLY A 109 -14.27 -20.17 -6.01
C GLY A 109 -13.15 -20.33 -7.06
N ASP A 110 -12.08 -19.53 -7.04
CA ASP A 110 -11.02 -19.58 -8.05
C ASP A 110 -9.62 -19.80 -7.41
N PRO A 111 -8.83 -20.81 -7.84
CA PRO A 111 -7.42 -20.95 -7.44
C PRO A 111 -6.54 -19.75 -7.86
N GLY A 112 -7.03 -18.85 -8.73
CA GLY A 112 -6.38 -17.61 -9.15
C GLY A 112 -6.49 -16.40 -8.20
N GLY A 113 -6.95 -16.60 -6.96
CA GLY A 113 -7.04 -15.53 -5.97
C GLY A 113 -5.69 -14.85 -5.69
N TYR A 114 -5.72 -13.66 -5.08
CA TYR A 114 -4.52 -12.93 -4.60
C TYR A 114 -4.32 -13.21 -3.10
N PRO A 115 -3.64 -14.30 -2.69
CA PRO A 115 -3.58 -14.71 -1.29
C PRO A 115 -2.65 -13.83 -0.45
N VAL A 116 -1.71 -13.14 -1.10
CA VAL A 116 -0.70 -12.36 -0.40
C VAL A 116 -1.22 -10.94 -0.16
N VAL A 117 -1.16 -10.52 1.10
CA VAL A 117 -1.55 -9.20 1.56
C VAL A 117 -0.32 -8.43 2.00
N PHE A 118 -0.19 -7.19 1.54
CA PHE A 118 0.78 -6.24 2.08
C PHE A 118 0.08 -5.18 2.91
N THR A 119 0.42 -5.14 4.21
CA THR A 119 -0.03 -4.12 5.15
C THR A 119 1.18 -3.53 5.84
N SER A 120 1.29 -2.20 5.84
CA SER A 120 2.34 -1.48 6.56
C SER A 120 1.70 -0.41 7.43
N THR A 121 2.10 -0.37 8.71
CA THR A 121 1.67 0.66 9.67
C THR A 121 2.66 1.82 9.76
N LEU A 122 3.71 1.82 8.93
CA LEU A 122 4.70 2.88 8.93
C LEU A 122 4.10 4.20 8.45
N GLY A 123 4.35 5.24 9.24
CA GLY A 123 3.76 6.56 9.04
C GLY A 123 2.47 6.81 9.81
N MET A 124 1.79 5.76 10.33
CA MET A 124 0.54 5.92 11.10
C MET A 124 0.76 6.39 12.55
N GLY A 125 1.92 6.09 13.14
CA GLY A 125 2.21 6.35 14.57
C GLY A 125 2.56 7.79 14.96
N ARG A 126 2.29 8.80 14.11
CA ARG A 126 2.63 10.20 14.44
C ARG A 126 1.43 11.07 14.81
N ASN A 127 0.23 10.50 14.81
CA ASN A 127 -1.01 11.20 15.17
C ASN A 127 -1.81 10.48 16.28
N LEU A 128 -1.10 9.81 17.20
CA LEU A 128 -1.70 9.32 18.46
C LEU A 128 -1.52 10.34 19.60
N ALA A 129 -1.33 11.62 19.27
CA ALA A 129 -1.58 12.72 20.18
C ALA A 129 -2.98 13.25 19.85
N PRO A 130 -3.92 13.29 20.80
CA PRO A 130 -5.22 13.89 20.55
C PRO A 130 -5.05 15.37 20.21
N GLY A 131 -5.59 15.82 19.07
CA GLY A 131 -5.98 17.22 18.88
C GLY A 131 -5.02 18.18 18.16
N VAL A 132 -4.29 17.76 17.11
CA VAL A 132 -3.69 18.76 16.19
C VAL A 132 -4.04 18.41 14.74
N GLY A 133 -4.70 19.37 14.09
CA GLY A 133 -5.25 19.27 12.74
C GLY A 133 -4.26 18.76 11.70
N SER A 134 -4.79 17.97 10.79
CA SER A 134 -4.10 17.52 9.59
C SER A 134 -3.95 18.69 8.62
N ASP A 135 -2.87 19.43 8.75
CA ASP A 135 -2.35 20.22 7.65
C ASP A 135 -1.00 19.65 7.20
N ALA A 136 -0.87 19.52 5.88
CA ALA A 136 0.25 18.98 5.12
C ALA A 136 0.61 17.49 5.36
N LEU A 137 0.50 16.69 4.28
CA LEU A 137 1.65 16.00 3.66
C LEU A 137 1.20 15.29 2.38
N VAL A 138 1.52 15.96 1.26
CA VAL A 138 1.70 15.36 -0.07
C VAL A 138 2.97 14.50 -0.06
#